data_AF-A0A5M8PMD2-F1
#
_entry.id   AF-A0A5M8PMD2-F1
#
_cell.length_a   1.000
_cell.length_b   1.000
_cell.length_c   1.000
_cell.angle_alpha   90.00
_cell.angle_beta   90.00
_cell.angle_gamma   90.00
#
_symmetry.space_group_name_H-M   'P 1'
#
loop_
_entity.id
_entity.type
_entity.pdbx_description
1 polymer ?
#
loop_
_entity_poly.entity_id
_entity_poly.type
_entity_poly.pdbx_seq_one_letter_code
_entity_poly.pdbx_strand_id
1 'polypeptide(L)'
;MGGYQHPLDVSNMLDIAINTLAARIVELGDGPLVNGRFLGSAGIGPGLNLVLRAANTNNHQTTRGVLRAALVALRGYMQEWGFGEVFLLIFDGQTLVGKAAIITEPAGA
;
A
#
# COMPACT_ATOMS: atom_id res chain seq x y z
N MET A 1 15.70 16.17 18.52
CA MET A 1 14.83 16.63 17.43
C MET A 1 15.15 15.79 16.20
N GLY A 2 14.50 14.63 16.05
CA GLY A 2 14.70 13.75 14.89
C GLY A 2 13.81 14.24 13.75
N GLY A 3 14.41 14.66 12.64
CA GLY A 3 13.70 15.19 11.49
C GLY A 3 12.86 14.10 10.83
N TYR A 4 11.62 14.44 10.54
CA TYR A 4 10.73 13.67 9.66
C TYR A 4 11.45 13.34 8.35
N GLN A 5 11.69 12.05 8.08
CA GLN A 5 12.24 11.59 6.80
C GLN A 5 11.15 10.86 6.02
N HIS A 6 10.13 11.63 5.61
CA HIS A 6 9.01 11.19 4.76
C HIS A 6 9.38 10.15 3.67
N PRO A 7 10.52 10.27 2.96
CA PRO A 7 10.91 9.28 1.94
C PRO A 7 11.21 7.89 2.51
N LEU A 8 11.88 7.81 3.66
CA LEU A 8 12.22 6.55 4.31
C LEU A 8 10.99 5.86 4.89
N ASP A 9 10.06 6.65 5.43
CA ASP A 9 8.82 6.14 6.01
C ASP A 9 7.93 5.48 4.96
N VAL A 10 7.82 6.09 3.77
CA VAL A 10 7.08 5.51 2.64
C VAL A 10 7.74 4.24 2.12
N SER A 11 9.07 4.23 1.94
CA SER A 11 9.80 3.02 1.52
C SER A 11 9.60 1.88 2.51
N ASN A 12 9.75 2.14 3.82
CA ASN A 12 9.56 1.14 4.86
C ASN A 12 8.12 0.61 4.89
N MET A 13 7.12 1.50 4.74
CA MET A 13 5.73 1.09 4.69
C MET A 13 5.44 0.18 3.47
N LEU A 14 6.01 0.50 2.31
CA LEU A 14 5.90 -0.34 1.12
C LEU A 14 6.53 -1.72 1.35
N ASP A 15 7.73 -1.77 1.93
CA ASP A 15 8.41 -3.04 2.23
C ASP A 15 7.61 -3.90 3.22
N ILE A 16 7.07 -3.29 4.28
CA ILE A 16 6.21 -3.99 5.26
C ILE A 16 4.95 -4.52 4.57
N ALA A 17 4.28 -3.72 3.75
CA ALA A 17 3.05 -4.13 3.06
C ALA A 17 3.30 -5.27 2.06
N ILE A 18 4.36 -5.16 1.25
CA ILE A 18 4.77 -6.19 0.29
C ILE A 18 5.07 -7.51 0.99
N ASN A 19 5.83 -7.47 2.10
CA ASN A 19 6.20 -8.66 2.86
C ASN A 19 4.99 -9.26 3.60
N THR A 20 4.08 -8.43 4.12
CA THR A 20 2.83 -8.89 4.75
C THR A 20 1.96 -9.64 3.74
N LEU A 21 1.79 -9.10 2.54
CA LEU A 21 1.02 -9.77 1.48
C LEU A 21 1.71 -11.05 1.02
N ALA A 22 3.04 -11.05 0.89
CA ALA A 22 3.82 -12.23 0.54
C ALA A 22 3.61 -13.36 1.56
N ALA A 23 3.72 -13.05 2.86
CA ALA A 23 3.50 -14.01 3.93
C ALA A 23 2.08 -14.60 3.87
N ARG A 24 1.05 -13.75 3.66
CA ARG A 24 -0.33 -14.24 3.53
C ARG A 24 -0.58 -15.09 2.28
N ILE A 25 0.10 -14.82 1.17
CA ILE A 25 0.03 -15.67 -0.03
C ILE A 25 0.67 -17.04 0.26
N VAL A 26 1.79 -17.08 0.97
CA VAL A 26 2.45 -18.34 1.36
C VAL A 26 1.55 -19.14 2.32
N GLU A 27 0.93 -18.49 3.29
CA GLU A 27 0.11 -19.15 4.31
C GLU A 27 -1.26 -19.60 3.80
N LEU A 28 -1.93 -18.78 2.98
CA LEU A 28 -3.36 -18.94 2.63
C LEU A 28 -3.61 -19.01 1.12
N GLY A 29 -2.57 -19.00 0.30
CA GLY A 29 -2.66 -18.88 -1.15
C GLY A 29 -2.98 -17.46 -1.63
N ASP A 30 -2.91 -17.25 -2.94
CA ASP A 30 -3.43 -16.03 -3.55
C ASP A 30 -4.96 -16.05 -3.52
N GLY A 31 -5.55 -15.02 -2.91
CA GLY A 31 -6.97 -14.93 -2.70
C GLY A 31 -7.39 -13.49 -2.44
N PRO A 32 -8.69 -13.23 -2.29
CA PRO A 32 -9.21 -11.89 -2.08
C PRO A 32 -8.55 -11.16 -0.91
N LEU A 33 -8.45 -9.84 -1.04
CA LEU A 33 -8.31 -8.97 0.12
C LEU A 33 -9.51 -9.19 1.06
N VAL A 34 -9.24 -9.31 2.37
CA VAL A 34 -10.29 -9.48 3.38
C VAL A 34 -11.17 -8.22 3.37
N ASN A 35 -12.49 -8.41 3.26
CA ASN A 35 -13.46 -7.32 3.08
C ASN A 35 -13.15 -6.39 1.88
N GLY A 36 -12.38 -6.88 0.90
CA GLY A 36 -11.96 -6.11 -0.27
C GLY A 36 -11.03 -4.94 0.05
N ARG A 37 -10.32 -4.97 1.19
CA ARG A 37 -9.50 -3.86 1.68
C ARG A 37 -8.16 -4.30 2.25
N PHE A 38 -7.19 -3.40 2.18
CA PHE A 38 -5.92 -3.48 2.89
C PHE A 38 -5.66 -2.15 3.60
N LEU A 39 -5.26 -2.21 4.87
CA LEU A 39 -4.89 -1.04 5.66
C LEU A 39 -3.54 -1.30 6.32
N GLY A 40 -2.58 -0.42 6.06
CA GLY A 40 -1.33 -0.31 6.79
C GLY A 40 -1.20 1.10 7.36
N SER A 41 -0.68 1.22 8.57
CA SER A 41 -0.38 2.52 9.19
C SER A 41 0.94 2.46 9.94
N ALA A 42 1.79 3.47 9.77
CA ALA A 42 3.03 3.65 10.51
C ALA A 42 3.09 5.07 11.07
N GLY A 43 3.42 5.22 12.36
CA GLY A 43 3.63 6.54 12.95
C GLY A 43 4.91 7.15 12.40
N ILE A 44 4.83 8.37 11.85
CA ILE A 44 5.98 9.06 11.23
C ILE A 44 6.45 10.29 12.03
N GLY A 45 5.84 10.52 13.20
CA GLY A 45 6.26 11.51 14.19
C GLY A 45 5.10 11.97 15.07
N PRO A 46 5.31 12.99 15.94
CA PRO A 46 4.28 13.42 16.88
C PRO A 46 2.98 13.84 16.18
N GLY A 47 1.94 13.01 16.37
CA GLY A 47 0.61 13.29 15.86
C GLY A 47 0.39 12.99 14.38
N LEU A 48 1.28 12.24 13.69
CA LEU A 48 1.13 11.91 12.27
C LEU A 48 1.31 10.41 12.00
N ASN A 49 0.44 9.87 11.15
CA ASN A 49 0.49 8.51 10.63
C ASN A 49 0.64 8.55 9.11
N LEU A 50 1.55 7.76 8.57
CA LEU A 50 1.53 7.39 7.17
C LEU A 50 0.60 6.20 7.01
N VAL A 51 -0.32 6.30 6.05
CA VAL A 51 -1.40 5.34 5.86
C VAL A 51 -1.41 4.83 4.43
N LEU A 52 -1.34 3.51 4.28
CA LEU A 52 -1.60 2.79 3.03
C LEU A 52 -3.00 2.20 3.08
N ARG A 53 -3.89 2.70 2.23
CA ARG A 53 -5.26 2.17 2.05
C ARG A 53 -5.35 1.58 0.65
N ALA A 54 -5.84 0.35 0.51
CA ALA A 54 -6.25 -0.21 -0.77
C ALA A 54 -7.67 -0.76 -0.67
N ALA A 55 -8.45 -0.62 -1.75
CA ALA A 55 -9.80 -1.14 -1.84
C ALA A 55 -10.14 -1.61 -3.25
N ASN A 56 -10.97 -2.65 -3.33
CA ASN A 56 -11.57 -3.11 -4.58
C ASN A 56 -12.42 -2.01 -5.25
N THR A 57 -12.46 -2.00 -6.58
CA THR A 57 -13.41 -1.17 -7.34
C THR A 57 -14.62 -1.97 -7.78
N ASN A 58 -15.82 -1.45 -7.47
CA ASN A 58 -17.14 -1.83 -8.01
C ASN A 58 -17.20 -3.22 -8.66
N ASN A 59 -17.31 -4.25 -7.81
CA ASN A 59 -17.57 -5.65 -8.18
C ASN A 59 -16.42 -6.44 -8.82
N HIS A 60 -15.20 -5.87 -8.91
CA HIS A 60 -14.00 -6.62 -9.23
C HIS A 60 -13.18 -6.92 -7.97
N GLN A 61 -12.80 -8.18 -7.79
CA GLN A 61 -12.07 -8.64 -6.63
C GLN A 61 -10.57 -8.41 -6.83
N THR A 62 -9.94 -7.56 -6.02
CA THR A 62 -8.47 -7.50 -5.95
C THR A 62 -7.98 -8.66 -5.10
N THR A 63 -7.02 -9.43 -5.63
CA THR A 63 -6.32 -10.48 -4.86
C THR A 63 -5.09 -9.92 -4.15
N ARG A 64 -4.60 -10.65 -3.14
CA ARG A 64 -3.36 -10.36 -2.44
C ARG A 64 -2.18 -10.25 -3.41
N GLY A 65 -2.13 -11.14 -4.41
CA GLY A 65 -1.11 -11.18 -5.45
C GLY A 65 -1.13 -9.93 -6.33
N VAL A 66 -2.31 -9.52 -6.80
CA VAL A 66 -2.47 -8.31 -7.61
C VAL A 66 -2.05 -7.06 -6.83
N LEU A 67 -2.51 -6.90 -5.59
CA LEU A 67 -2.10 -5.76 -4.76
C LEU A 67 -0.59 -5.78 -4.52
N ARG A 68 0.00 -6.94 -4.20
CA ARG A 68 1.44 -7.06 -3.99
C ARG A 68 2.23 -6.67 -5.23
N ALA A 69 1.82 -7.13 -6.41
CA ALA A 69 2.48 -6.77 -7.67
C ALA A 69 2.42 -5.26 -7.93
N ALA A 70 1.26 -4.63 -7.69
CA ALA A 70 1.10 -3.19 -7.82
C ALA A 70 2.02 -2.41 -6.85
N LEU A 71 2.14 -2.85 -5.60
CA LEU A 71 3.02 -2.21 -4.61
C LEU A 71 4.51 -2.40 -4.94
N VAL A 72 4.91 -3.55 -5.49
CA VAL A 72 6.28 -3.79 -5.97
C VAL A 72 6.61 -2.85 -7.14
N ALA A 73 5.70 -2.70 -8.10
CA ALA A 73 5.87 -1.78 -9.21
C ALA A 73 5.96 -0.33 -8.73
N LEU A 74 5.09 0.07 -7.81
CA LEU A 74 5.11 1.41 -7.19
C LEU A 74 6.42 1.69 -6.47
N ARG A 75 6.93 0.72 -5.69
CA ARG A 75 8.23 0.85 -5.00
C ARG A 75 9.36 1.03 -6.00
N GLY A 76 9.38 0.27 -7.09
CA GLY A 76 10.37 0.42 -8.16
C GLY A 76 10.33 1.81 -8.79
N TYR A 77 9.13 2.31 -9.11
CA TYR A 77 8.95 3.67 -9.60
C TYR A 77 9.44 4.73 -8.60
N MET A 78 9.05 4.64 -7.32
CA MET A 78 9.48 5.59 -6.30
C MET A 78 10.98 5.51 -5.98
N GLN A 79 11.61 4.36 -6.18
CA GLN A 79 13.06 4.23 -6.06
C GLN A 79 13.81 5.04 -7.13
N GLU A 80 13.25 5.15 -8.34
CA GLU A 80 13.84 5.92 -9.44
C GLU A 80 13.47 7.41 -9.38
N TRP A 81 12.23 7.73 -8.99
CA TRP A 81 11.65 9.08 -9.12
C TRP A 81 11.43 9.81 -7.78
N GLY A 82 11.64 9.13 -6.66
CA GLY A 82 11.44 9.66 -5.30
C GLY A 82 10.20 9.09 -4.60
N PHE A 83 10.30 8.97 -3.28
CA PHE A 83 9.24 8.48 -2.41
C PHE A 83 8.36 9.62 -1.89
N GLY A 84 7.05 9.40 -1.85
CA GLY A 84 6.08 10.37 -1.39
C GLY A 84 4.65 9.83 -1.37
N GLU A 85 3.70 10.73 -1.14
CA GLU A 85 2.27 10.43 -1.19
C GLU A 85 1.81 10.16 -2.63
N VAL A 86 0.87 9.24 -2.78
CA VAL A 86 0.39 8.85 -4.11
C VAL A 86 -1.03 8.30 -4.05
N PHE A 87 -1.76 8.49 -5.14
CA PHE A 87 -2.97 7.76 -5.47
C PHE A 87 -2.70 6.89 -6.69
N LEU A 88 -3.07 5.62 -6.62
CA LEU A 88 -2.84 4.65 -7.68
C LEU A 88 -4.13 3.89 -8.03
N LEU A 89 -4.24 3.61 -9.32
CA LEU A 89 -5.25 2.73 -9.88
C LEU A 89 -4.59 1.37 -10.16
N ILE A 90 -5.25 0.29 -9.77
CA ILE A 90 -4.74 -1.07 -9.90
C ILE A 90 -5.51 -1.75 -11.02
N PHE A 91 -4.81 -2.09 -12.10
CA PHE A 91 -5.36 -2.80 -13.25
C PHE A 91 -4.90 -4.26 -13.28
N ASP A 92 -5.81 -5.15 -13.64
CA ASP A 92 -5.52 -6.52 -14.07
C ASP A 92 -5.93 -6.67 -15.54
N GLY A 93 -4.94 -6.76 -16.42
CA GLY A 93 -5.13 -6.59 -17.86
C GLY A 93 -5.74 -5.22 -18.19
N GLN A 94 -6.89 -5.20 -18.86
CA GLN A 94 -7.63 -3.97 -19.19
C GLN A 94 -8.64 -3.55 -18.11
N THR A 95 -8.73 -4.30 -17.01
CA THR A 95 -9.79 -4.13 -16.00
C THR A 95 -9.26 -3.40 -14.79
N LEU A 96 -9.96 -2.34 -14.36
CA LEU A 96 -9.69 -1.67 -13.08
C LEU A 96 -10.25 -2.52 -11.93
N VAL A 97 -9.36 -3.12 -11.13
CA VAL A 97 -9.74 -4.03 -10.04
C VAL A 97 -9.64 -3.41 -8.65
N GLY A 98 -8.82 -2.36 -8.49
CA GLY A 98 -8.69 -1.68 -7.21
C GLY A 98 -8.14 -0.26 -7.31
N LYS A 99 -8.15 0.41 -6.16
CA LYS A 99 -7.51 1.71 -5.94
C LYS A 99 -6.69 1.63 -4.66
N ALA A 100 -5.57 2.33 -4.61
CA ALA A 100 -4.83 2.50 -3.38
C ALA A 100 -4.29 3.93 -3.22
N ALA A 101 -3.98 4.29 -1.99
CA ALA A 101 -3.42 5.58 -1.63
C ALA A 101 -2.39 5.41 -0.52
N ILE A 102 -1.30 6.17 -0.61
CA ILE A 102 -0.35 6.42 0.48
C ILE A 102 -0.48 7.89 0.83
N ILE A 103 -0.93 8.17 2.05
CA ILE A 103 -1.21 9.53 2.52
C ILE A 103 -0.79 9.70 3.97
N THR A 104 -0.39 10.91 4.34
CA THR A 104 -0.17 11.30 5.73
C THR A 104 -1.49 11.77 6.34
N GLU A 105 -1.85 11.21 7.49
CA GLU A 105 -3.05 11.57 8.25
C GLU A 105 -2.66 11.96 9.68
N PRO A 106 -3.45 12.82 10.35
CA PRO A 106 -3.30 13.05 11.79
C PRO A 106 -3.46 11.75 12.59
N ALA A 107 -2.58 11.51 13.56
CA ALA A 107 -2.70 10.39 14.49
C ALA A 107 -3.84 10.67 15.48
N GLY A 108 -5.00 10.07 15.24
CA GLY A 108 -6.18 10.20 16.11
C GLY A 108 -7.54 10.31 15.41
N ALA A 109 -7.62 10.05 14.09
CA ALA A 109 -8.89 9.92 13.38
C ALA A 109 -9.49 8.51 13.49
#